data_AF-A0A9W6JE36-F1
#
_entry.id   AF-A0A9W6JE36-F1
#
_cell.length_a   1.000
_cell.length_b   1.000
_cell.length_c   1.000
_cell.angle_alpha   90.00
_cell.angle_beta   90.00
_cell.angle_gamma   90.00
#
_symmetry.space_group_name_H-M   'P 1'
#
loop_
_entity.id
_entity.type
_entity.pdbx_description
1 polymer ?
#
loop_
_entity_poly.entity_id
_entity_poly.type
_entity_poly.pdbx_seq_one_letter_code
_entity_poly.pdbx_strand_id
1 'polypeptide(L)'
;MTQTPIVPAAVELVRVRKDFGSAVGVADVSLKIERGEFLTLLGPSGCGKSTLLGMIAGFLTPTAGKIVVDGDDITGVEPYRRDIGMVFQSYALFPHMNVFDNIAFGLRMRKMAKAEIVAEVRRAIEMMKLDGFEERRVSQLSGGQQQRVALARAVVIRPKVLLLDEPLSALDKNLRAQMQVELSDLHRKTGLTTIFVTHDQGEALSLSDRIVVMNRGEVQQVATPIELYRTPANGFVASFIGEINALPVARYEIDGTDAALALPGAGRLVAPARPDRGFAHGAQVRAFLRPEHVRPALPDETVANVVRGVVTTHIYQGSHTITRVEVEGIGLIETRVTGAEIVGAYPIGAPIALVLDIGQAVLLAAP
;
A
#
# COMPACT_ATOMS: atom_id res chain seq x y z
N MET A 1 3.98 11.21 -39.00
CA MET A 1 4.49 10.73 -37.69
C MET A 1 4.43 11.88 -36.72
N THR A 2 3.29 12.05 -36.05
CA THR A 2 3.11 13.03 -34.99
C THR A 2 3.85 12.51 -33.76
N GLN A 3 4.95 13.16 -33.39
CA GLN A 3 5.60 12.91 -32.10
C GLN A 3 4.59 13.31 -31.02
N THR A 4 4.10 12.33 -30.26
CA THR A 4 3.37 12.59 -29.03
C THR A 4 4.28 13.44 -28.14
N PRO A 5 3.86 14.64 -27.70
CA PRO A 5 4.69 15.44 -26.82
C PRO A 5 4.99 14.65 -25.55
N ILE A 6 6.27 14.53 -25.20
CA ILE A 6 6.71 13.90 -23.96
C ILE A 6 6.24 14.82 -22.83
N VAL A 7 5.11 14.50 -22.22
CA VAL A 7 4.65 15.21 -21.03
C VAL A 7 5.58 14.80 -19.88
N PRO A 8 6.31 15.74 -19.25
CA PRO A 8 7.18 15.39 -18.14
C PRO A 8 6.37 14.89 -16.95
N ALA A 9 6.92 13.90 -16.25
CA ALA A 9 6.37 13.35 -15.01
C ALA A 9 6.13 14.48 -13.99
N ALA A 10 5.12 14.32 -13.14
CA ALA A 10 4.83 15.28 -12.08
C ALA A 10 5.95 15.33 -11.05
N VAL A 11 6.48 14.15 -10.67
CA VAL A 11 7.63 14.01 -9.80
C VAL A 11 8.55 12.93 -10.36
N GLU A 12 9.84 13.24 -10.44
CA GLU A 12 10.87 12.27 -10.77
C GLU A 12 11.97 12.29 -9.70
N LEU A 13 12.19 11.13 -9.10
CA LEU A 13 13.31 10.86 -8.21
C LEU A 13 14.40 10.21 -9.06
N VAL A 14 15.58 10.79 -9.09
CA VAL A 14 16.73 10.22 -9.82
C VAL A 14 17.81 9.88 -8.83
N ARG A 15 17.93 8.57 -8.56
CA ARG A 15 18.94 7.97 -7.68
C ARG A 15 19.03 8.66 -6.31
N VAL A 16 17.87 8.98 -5.73
CA VAL A 16 17.78 9.70 -4.46
C VAL A 16 18.29 8.80 -3.34
N ARG A 17 19.21 9.33 -2.54
CA ARG A 17 19.83 8.66 -1.40
C ARG A 17 19.78 9.55 -0.17
N LYS A 18 19.57 8.95 1.00
CA LYS A 18 19.70 9.61 2.30
C LYS A 18 20.45 8.75 3.29
N ASP A 19 21.59 9.25 3.73
CA ASP A 19 22.38 8.69 4.82
C ASP A 19 22.24 9.56 6.08
N PHE A 20 22.20 8.90 7.24
CA PHE A 20 22.23 9.47 8.58
C PHE A 20 23.48 8.96 9.30
N GLY A 21 24.62 9.59 9.06
CA GLY A 21 25.92 9.08 9.52
C GLY A 21 26.20 7.72 8.88
N SER A 22 26.31 6.66 9.69
CA SER A 22 26.53 5.30 9.21
C SER A 22 25.25 4.54 8.82
N ALA A 23 24.06 5.08 9.13
CA ALA A 23 22.80 4.44 8.81
C ALA A 23 22.25 4.92 7.46
N VAL A 24 21.87 3.98 6.58
CA VAL A 24 21.21 4.31 5.31
C VAL A 24 19.70 4.40 5.55
N GLY A 25 19.12 5.59 5.41
CA GLY A 25 17.68 5.79 5.52
C GLY A 25 16.95 5.48 4.20
N VAL A 26 17.54 5.92 3.08
CA VAL A 26 17.07 5.64 1.71
C VAL A 26 18.31 5.37 0.86
N ALA A 27 18.37 4.24 0.16
CA ALA A 27 19.59 3.75 -0.49
C ALA A 27 19.84 4.36 -1.88
N ASP A 28 19.06 3.97 -2.89
CA ASP A 28 19.09 4.51 -4.25
C ASP A 28 17.69 4.34 -4.83
N VAL A 29 16.89 5.40 -4.75
CA VAL A 29 15.50 5.38 -5.22
C VAL A 29 15.39 6.18 -6.50
N SER A 30 15.04 5.48 -7.58
CA SER A 30 14.64 6.07 -8.85
C SER A 30 13.18 5.75 -9.13
N LEU A 31 12.36 6.78 -9.30
CA LEU A 31 10.92 6.66 -9.38
C LEU A 31 10.33 7.79 -10.23
N LYS A 32 9.40 7.45 -11.11
CA LYS A 32 8.59 8.41 -11.86
C LYS A 32 7.14 8.32 -11.43
N ILE A 33 6.56 9.48 -11.17
CA ILE A 33 5.19 9.68 -10.73
C ILE A 33 4.50 10.53 -11.80
N GLU A 34 3.48 9.95 -12.42
CA GLU A 34 2.74 10.55 -13.51
C GLU A 34 1.80 11.65 -12.98
N ARG A 35 1.43 12.58 -13.87
CA ARG A 35 0.49 13.65 -13.50
C ARG A 35 -0.88 13.09 -13.16
N GLY A 36 -1.40 13.49 -12.02
CA GLY A 36 -2.69 13.02 -11.52
C GLY A 36 -2.67 11.58 -11.00
N GLU A 37 -1.51 10.97 -10.82
CA GLU A 37 -1.37 9.64 -10.20
C GLU A 37 -1.58 9.72 -8.68
N PHE A 38 -2.31 8.75 -8.13
CA PHE A 38 -2.33 8.45 -6.70
C PHE A 38 -1.31 7.33 -6.40
N LEU A 39 -0.11 7.73 -5.99
CA LEU A 39 0.96 6.81 -5.65
C LEU A 39 1.04 6.60 -4.13
N THR A 40 1.05 5.35 -3.68
CA THR A 40 1.29 5.03 -2.27
C THR A 40 2.69 4.49 -2.01
N LEU A 41 3.38 5.05 -1.02
CA LEU A 41 4.57 4.45 -0.40
C LEU A 41 4.10 3.53 0.74
N LEU A 42 4.38 2.24 0.61
CA LEU A 42 3.96 1.20 1.56
C LEU A 42 5.18 0.42 2.05
N GLY A 43 5.19 0.03 3.32
CA GLY A 43 6.29 -0.76 3.87
C GLY A 43 6.29 -0.76 5.39
N PRO A 44 7.12 -1.61 6.03
CA PRO A 44 7.24 -1.68 7.49
C PRO A 44 7.65 -0.34 8.12
N SER A 45 7.44 -0.21 9.43
CA SER A 45 7.98 0.93 10.19
C SER A 45 9.50 1.01 10.01
N GLY A 46 10.02 2.23 9.80
CA GLY A 46 11.45 2.46 9.61
C GLY A 46 12.03 2.07 8.24
N CYS A 47 11.21 1.70 7.24
CA CYS A 47 11.73 1.33 5.92
C CYS A 47 12.12 2.51 5.00
N GLY A 48 11.98 3.76 5.46
CA GLY A 48 12.41 4.97 4.73
C GLY A 48 11.29 5.78 4.05
N LYS A 49 10.00 5.44 4.23
CA LYS A 49 8.86 6.15 3.60
C LYS A 49 8.81 7.63 3.95
N SER A 50 8.72 7.98 5.23
CA SER A 50 8.64 9.37 5.68
C SER A 50 9.98 10.11 5.45
N THR A 51 11.10 9.40 5.39
CA THR A 51 12.39 9.97 4.94
C THR A 51 12.32 10.38 3.47
N LEU A 52 11.80 9.51 2.60
CA LEU A 52 11.61 9.81 1.19
C LEU A 52 10.62 10.96 0.98
N LEU A 53 9.47 10.90 1.66
CA LEU A 53 8.46 11.95 1.63
C LEU A 53 9.01 13.30 2.13
N GLY A 54 9.77 13.28 3.23
CA GLY A 54 10.43 14.45 3.79
C GLY A 54 11.48 15.07 2.85
N MET A 55 12.16 14.26 2.04
CA MET A 55 13.04 14.77 0.99
C MET A 55 12.27 15.43 -0.16
N ILE A 56 11.14 14.87 -0.57
CA ILE A 56 10.26 15.48 -1.58
C ILE A 56 9.68 16.81 -1.07
N ALA A 57 9.24 16.85 0.19
CA ALA A 57 8.76 18.06 0.85
C ALA A 57 9.85 19.12 1.12
N GLY A 58 11.14 18.72 1.10
CA GLY A 58 12.29 19.58 1.35
C GLY A 58 12.68 19.74 2.82
N PHE A 59 12.05 18.99 3.73
CA PHE A 59 12.44 18.96 5.15
C PHE A 59 13.74 18.18 5.38
N LEU A 60 14.11 17.32 4.45
CA LEU A 60 15.37 16.60 4.43
C LEU A 60 16.09 16.86 3.11
N THR A 61 17.37 17.20 3.16
CA THR A 61 18.20 17.27 1.95
C THR A 61 18.70 15.87 1.61
N PRO A 62 18.54 15.38 0.37
CA PRO A 62 19.19 14.15 -0.09
C PRO A 62 20.71 14.23 0.09
N THR A 63 21.32 13.10 0.45
CA THR A 63 22.79 12.97 0.46
C THR A 63 23.33 12.85 -0.97
N ALA A 64 22.56 12.23 -1.87
CA ALA A 64 22.85 12.16 -3.30
C ALA A 64 21.56 12.04 -4.13
N GLY A 65 21.70 12.21 -5.45
CA GLY A 65 20.58 12.18 -6.39
C GLY A 65 19.88 13.53 -6.51
N LYS A 66 18.77 13.55 -7.26
CA LYS A 66 17.97 14.75 -7.50
C LYS A 66 16.48 14.47 -7.46
N ILE A 67 15.72 15.50 -7.11
CA ILE A 67 14.26 15.51 -7.08
C ILE A 67 13.79 16.55 -8.08
N VAL A 68 13.06 16.10 -9.08
CA VAL A 68 12.53 16.93 -10.17
C VAL A 68 11.02 16.98 -10.06
N VAL A 69 10.43 18.17 -10.15
CA VAL A 69 8.97 18.36 -10.15
C VAL A 69 8.59 19.21 -11.35
N ASP A 70 7.69 18.69 -12.19
CA ASP A 70 7.30 19.33 -13.46
C ASP A 70 8.47 19.68 -14.39
N GLY A 71 9.58 18.94 -14.31
CA GLY A 71 10.81 19.18 -15.08
C GLY A 71 11.83 20.09 -14.38
N ASP A 72 11.47 20.75 -13.28
CA ASP A 72 12.38 21.62 -12.52
C ASP A 72 13.09 20.83 -11.41
N ASP A 73 14.42 20.93 -11.31
CA ASP A 73 15.17 20.36 -10.18
C ASP A 73 14.93 21.20 -8.91
N ILE A 74 14.24 20.59 -7.94
CA ILE A 74 13.87 21.23 -6.67
C ILE A 74 14.73 20.75 -5.49
N THR A 75 15.81 20.00 -5.74
CA THR A 75 16.59 19.32 -4.68
C THR A 75 17.07 20.28 -3.58
N GLY A 76 17.55 21.45 -3.98
CA GLY A 76 18.02 22.51 -3.07
C GLY A 76 16.98 23.57 -2.72
N VAL A 77 15.74 23.47 -3.23
CA VAL A 77 14.69 24.46 -2.98
C VAL A 77 14.14 24.26 -1.57
N GLU A 78 13.97 25.35 -0.82
CA GLU A 78 13.40 25.32 0.53
C GLU A 78 11.91 24.92 0.52
N PRO A 79 11.39 24.24 1.56
CA PRO A 79 10.02 23.71 1.59
C PRO A 79 8.93 24.69 1.16
N TYR A 80 8.99 25.93 1.67
CA TYR A 80 7.96 26.96 1.42
C TYR A 80 7.98 27.50 -0.02
N ARG A 81 9.00 27.16 -0.82
CA ARG A 81 9.15 27.55 -2.23
C ARG A 81 8.89 26.40 -3.22
N ARG A 82 8.60 25.18 -2.73
CA ARG A 82 8.41 23.99 -3.59
C ARG A 82 7.04 23.88 -4.26
N ASP A 83 6.08 24.71 -3.88
CA ASP A 83 4.69 24.64 -4.38
C ASP A 83 4.02 23.26 -4.19
N ILE A 84 4.34 22.63 -3.06
CA ILE A 84 3.84 21.32 -2.64
C ILE A 84 2.88 21.51 -1.45
N GLY A 85 1.75 20.82 -1.47
CA GLY A 85 0.83 20.73 -0.33
C GLY A 85 1.16 19.52 0.53
N MET A 86 1.08 19.65 1.85
CA MET A 86 1.37 18.54 2.75
C MET A 86 0.35 18.42 3.88
N VAL A 87 -0.05 17.19 4.18
CA VAL A 87 -0.79 16.80 5.38
C VAL A 87 0.09 15.87 6.21
N PHE A 88 0.31 16.26 7.46
CA PHE A 88 1.10 15.50 8.43
C PHE A 88 0.23 14.50 9.20
N GLN A 89 0.87 13.51 9.80
CA GLN A 89 0.23 12.48 10.63
C GLN A 89 -0.61 13.07 11.78
N SER A 90 -0.10 14.12 12.46
CA SER A 90 -0.80 14.83 13.53
C SER A 90 -1.64 16.02 13.04
N TYR A 91 -1.88 16.11 11.72
CA TYR A 91 -2.55 17.20 11.00
C TYR A 91 -1.83 18.56 11.04
N ALA A 92 -1.01 18.81 12.07
CA ALA A 92 -0.26 20.05 12.29
C ALA A 92 -1.11 21.31 12.11
N LEU A 93 -2.37 21.29 12.59
CA LEU A 93 -3.25 22.46 12.58
C LEU A 93 -2.75 23.50 13.58
N PHE A 94 -2.94 24.78 13.28
CA PHE A 94 -2.58 25.87 14.18
C PHE A 94 -3.67 25.99 15.26
N PRO A 95 -3.39 25.63 16.52
CA PRO A 95 -4.43 25.51 17.56
C PRO A 95 -5.02 26.88 17.96
N HIS A 96 -4.26 27.94 17.73
CA HIS A 96 -4.66 29.33 18.01
C HIS A 96 -5.45 29.99 16.87
N MET A 97 -5.69 29.27 15.76
CA MET A 97 -6.47 29.73 14.61
C MET A 97 -7.82 28.99 14.55
N ASN A 98 -8.84 29.61 13.94
CA ASN A 98 -10.09 28.90 13.61
C ASN A 98 -9.93 28.13 12.28
N VAL A 99 -10.99 27.46 11.84
CA VAL A 99 -10.99 26.70 10.56
C VAL A 99 -10.68 27.60 9.38
N PHE A 100 -11.35 28.75 9.26
CA PHE A 100 -11.13 29.69 8.16
C PHE A 100 -9.66 30.13 8.10
N ASP A 101 -9.09 30.53 9.22
CA ASP A 101 -7.71 31.03 9.32
C ASP A 101 -6.68 29.94 9.07
N ASN A 102 -6.94 28.70 9.51
CA ASN A 102 -6.10 27.55 9.18
C ASN A 102 -6.02 27.35 7.67
N ILE A 103 -7.16 27.37 6.97
CA ILE A 103 -7.21 27.19 5.51
C ILE A 103 -6.60 28.40 4.80
N ALA A 104 -6.92 29.62 5.23
CA ALA A 104 -6.44 30.85 4.61
C ALA A 104 -4.93 31.09 4.73
N PHE A 105 -4.25 30.43 5.67
CA PHE A 105 -2.86 30.69 6.02
C PHE A 105 -1.91 30.69 4.82
N GLY A 106 -1.95 29.63 4.00
CA GLY A 106 -1.06 29.51 2.84
C GLY A 106 -1.28 30.59 1.78
N LEU A 107 -2.54 31.00 1.57
CA LEU A 107 -2.90 32.06 0.62
C LEU A 107 -2.42 33.44 1.11
N ARG A 108 -2.49 33.69 2.43
CA ARG A 108 -1.95 34.91 3.06
C ARG A 108 -0.44 35.00 2.91
N MET A 109 0.27 33.88 3.08
CA MET A 109 1.72 33.82 2.87
C MET A 109 2.11 34.10 1.41
N ARG A 110 1.26 33.73 0.45
CA ARG A 110 1.40 34.11 -0.97
C ARG A 110 0.99 35.55 -1.28
N LYS A 111 0.58 36.34 -0.28
CA LYS A 111 0.15 37.74 -0.41
C LYS A 111 -1.00 37.94 -1.41
N MET A 112 -1.90 36.97 -1.51
CA MET A 112 -3.11 37.08 -2.36
C MET A 112 -4.07 38.17 -1.85
N ALA A 113 -4.91 38.69 -2.73
CA ALA A 113 -5.88 39.72 -2.35
C ALA A 113 -6.93 39.14 -1.38
N LYS A 114 -7.38 39.95 -0.41
CA LYS A 114 -8.34 39.51 0.63
C LYS A 114 -9.61 38.90 0.04
N ALA A 115 -10.15 39.47 -1.03
CA ALA A 115 -11.34 38.96 -1.70
C ALA A 115 -11.12 37.56 -2.32
N GLU A 116 -9.96 37.33 -2.93
CA GLU A 116 -9.58 36.04 -3.50
C GLU A 116 -9.39 34.99 -2.40
N ILE A 117 -8.75 35.37 -1.29
CA ILE A 117 -8.58 34.47 -0.13
C ILE A 117 -9.94 33.97 0.37
N VAL A 118 -10.90 34.88 0.55
CA VAL A 118 -12.25 34.50 1.01
C VAL A 118 -12.93 33.55 0.01
N ALA A 119 -12.80 33.81 -1.28
CA ALA A 119 -13.40 32.97 -2.32
C ALA A 119 -12.78 31.57 -2.41
N GLU A 120 -11.45 31.45 -2.34
CA GLU A 120 -10.75 30.16 -2.32
C GLU A 120 -11.05 29.36 -1.06
N VAL A 121 -11.04 30.01 0.10
CA VAL A 121 -11.33 29.36 1.39
C VAL A 121 -12.76 28.83 1.42
N ARG A 122 -13.74 29.62 0.92
CA ARG A 122 -15.14 29.16 0.82
C ARG A 122 -15.26 27.93 -0.09
N ARG A 123 -14.60 27.93 -1.26
CA ARG A 123 -14.57 26.76 -2.14
C ARG A 123 -13.95 25.53 -1.47
N ALA A 124 -12.86 25.71 -0.73
CA ALA A 124 -12.23 24.61 0.00
C ALA A 124 -13.12 24.07 1.14
N ILE A 125 -13.83 24.94 1.85
CA ILE A 125 -14.81 24.57 2.88
C ILE A 125 -15.94 23.72 2.29
N GLU A 126 -16.54 24.18 1.20
CA GLU A 126 -17.63 23.48 0.50
C GLU A 126 -17.15 22.11 -0.02
N MET A 127 -15.99 22.08 -0.68
CA MET A 127 -15.40 20.85 -1.20
C MET A 127 -15.16 19.80 -0.09
N MET A 128 -14.81 20.26 1.12
CA MET A 128 -14.53 19.41 2.27
C MET A 128 -15.75 19.20 3.19
N LYS A 129 -16.93 19.71 2.79
CA LYS A 129 -18.17 19.64 3.58
C LYS A 129 -17.97 20.16 5.01
N LEU A 130 -17.37 21.35 5.11
CA LEU A 130 -17.06 22.04 6.37
C LEU A 130 -17.96 23.25 6.64
N ASP A 131 -19.05 23.40 5.88
CA ASP A 131 -19.98 24.53 5.99
C ASP A 131 -20.51 24.68 7.43
N GLY A 132 -20.43 25.90 7.97
CA GLY A 132 -20.82 26.20 9.36
C GLY A 132 -19.75 25.88 10.41
N PHE A 133 -18.55 25.46 10.01
CA PHE A 133 -17.41 25.24 10.92
C PHE A 133 -16.34 26.33 10.87
N GLU A 134 -16.49 27.36 10.05
CA GLU A 134 -15.49 28.37 9.73
C GLU A 134 -14.89 29.05 10.96
N GLU A 135 -15.75 29.37 11.94
CA GLU A 135 -15.37 30.06 13.16
C GLU A 135 -14.91 29.12 14.29
N ARG A 136 -15.08 27.80 14.12
CA ARG A 136 -14.70 26.83 15.15
C ARG A 136 -13.18 26.78 15.32
N ARG A 137 -12.74 26.63 16.56
CA ARG A 137 -11.36 26.35 16.94
C ARG A 137 -11.05 24.87 16.73
N VAL A 138 -9.77 24.56 16.51
CA VAL A 138 -9.29 23.17 16.31
C VAL A 138 -9.71 22.23 17.45
N SER A 139 -9.69 22.72 18.70
CA SER A 139 -10.10 21.95 19.89
C SER A 139 -11.60 21.59 19.91
N GLN A 140 -12.42 22.21 19.07
CA GLN A 140 -13.86 21.95 18.97
C GLN A 140 -14.20 20.97 17.84
N LEU A 141 -13.19 20.43 17.15
CA LEU A 141 -13.35 19.56 15.98
C LEU A 141 -13.05 18.12 16.35
N SER A 142 -13.82 17.19 15.79
CA SER A 142 -13.49 15.76 15.80
C SER A 142 -12.24 15.46 14.97
N GLY A 143 -11.63 14.28 15.15
CA GLY A 143 -10.43 13.89 14.38
C GLY A 143 -10.63 13.95 12.85
N GLY A 144 -11.78 13.48 12.35
CA GLY A 144 -12.11 13.55 10.92
C GLY A 144 -12.33 14.98 10.43
N GLN A 145 -12.94 15.84 11.26
CA GLN A 145 -13.08 17.26 10.94
C GLN A 145 -11.71 17.96 10.89
N GLN A 146 -10.81 17.66 11.83
CA GLN A 146 -9.44 18.18 11.81
C GLN A 146 -8.69 17.73 10.54
N GLN A 147 -8.83 16.47 10.15
CA GLN A 147 -8.23 15.98 8.91
C GLN A 147 -8.78 16.72 7.68
N ARG A 148 -10.09 16.95 7.59
CA ARG A 148 -10.70 17.74 6.52
C ARG A 148 -10.16 19.16 6.46
N VAL A 149 -9.97 19.81 7.61
CA VAL A 149 -9.35 21.15 7.67
C VAL A 149 -7.90 21.09 7.19
N ALA A 150 -7.14 20.06 7.55
CA ALA A 150 -5.77 19.89 7.10
C ALA A 150 -5.67 19.64 5.59
N LEU A 151 -6.55 18.81 5.04
CA LEU A 151 -6.69 18.58 3.59
C LEU A 151 -7.09 19.88 2.88
N ALA A 152 -8.12 20.59 3.37
CA ALA A 152 -8.55 21.88 2.85
C ALA A 152 -7.37 22.87 2.77
N ARG A 153 -6.60 23.01 3.85
CA ARG A 153 -5.42 23.86 3.93
C ARG A 153 -4.33 23.44 2.93
N ALA A 154 -4.14 22.15 2.71
CA ALA A 154 -3.13 21.66 1.76
C ALA A 154 -3.56 21.88 0.30
N VAL A 155 -4.84 21.74 -0.04
CA VAL A 155 -5.33 21.83 -1.43
C VAL A 155 -5.70 23.26 -1.86
N VAL A 156 -6.04 24.15 -0.92
CA VAL A 156 -6.51 25.51 -1.25
C VAL A 156 -5.46 26.33 -2.02
N ILE A 157 -4.17 26.04 -1.80
CA ILE A 157 -3.07 26.69 -2.51
C ILE A 157 -2.86 26.15 -3.94
N ARG A 158 -3.67 25.16 -4.36
CA ARG A 158 -3.59 24.46 -5.65
C ARG A 158 -2.16 23.98 -5.97
N PRO A 159 -1.58 23.11 -5.11
CA PRO A 159 -0.20 22.70 -5.25
C PRO A 159 0.02 21.82 -6.48
N LYS A 160 1.27 21.73 -6.96
CA LYS A 160 1.64 20.80 -8.03
C LYS A 160 1.52 19.33 -7.59
N VAL A 161 1.82 19.07 -6.32
CA VAL A 161 1.83 17.74 -5.70
C VAL A 161 1.24 17.82 -4.30
N LEU A 162 0.40 16.85 -3.94
CA LEU A 162 -0.12 16.65 -2.59
C LEU A 162 0.63 15.50 -1.89
N LEU A 163 1.23 15.78 -0.74
CA LEU A 163 1.91 14.79 0.09
C LEU A 163 1.06 14.48 1.32
N LEU A 164 0.84 13.21 1.60
CA LEU A 164 0.02 12.75 2.72
C LEU A 164 0.82 11.76 3.58
N ASP A 165 1.23 12.17 4.78
CA ASP A 165 2.05 11.33 5.68
C ASP A 165 1.17 10.66 6.75
N GLU A 166 0.83 9.38 6.54
CA GLU A 166 -0.05 8.58 7.42
C GLU A 166 -1.31 9.31 7.90
N PRO A 167 -2.06 10.00 7.01
CA PRO A 167 -3.11 10.94 7.40
C PRO A 167 -4.34 10.25 8.02
N LEU A 168 -4.43 8.92 7.99
CA LEU A 168 -5.55 8.12 8.49
C LEU A 168 -5.20 7.30 9.75
N SER A 169 -3.93 7.36 10.19
CA SER A 169 -3.42 6.51 11.28
C SER A 169 -4.11 6.77 12.62
N ALA A 170 -4.47 8.03 12.91
CA ALA A 170 -5.08 8.45 14.17
C ALA A 170 -6.60 8.22 14.26
N LEU A 171 -7.24 7.66 13.24
CA LEU A 171 -8.70 7.52 13.17
C LEU A 171 -9.17 6.13 13.61
N ASP A 172 -10.41 6.04 14.10
CA ASP A 172 -11.07 4.74 14.31
C ASP A 172 -11.43 4.08 12.96
N LYS A 173 -11.79 2.79 13.00
CA LYS A 173 -12.05 1.98 11.80
C LYS A 173 -13.16 2.55 10.90
N ASN A 174 -14.26 3.00 11.48
CA ASN A 174 -15.42 3.45 10.70
C ASN A 174 -15.14 4.79 10.05
N LEU A 175 -14.56 5.72 10.81
CA LEU A 175 -14.18 7.02 10.30
C LEU A 175 -13.05 6.91 9.27
N ARG A 176 -12.08 6.01 9.48
CA ARG A 176 -11.03 5.70 8.49
C ARG A 176 -11.63 5.27 7.16
N ALA A 177 -12.55 4.29 7.17
CA ALA A 177 -13.18 3.80 5.94
C ALA A 177 -13.97 4.91 5.21
N GLN A 178 -14.69 5.75 5.95
CA GLN A 178 -15.36 6.92 5.38
C GLN A 178 -14.35 7.90 4.74
N MET A 179 -13.28 8.22 5.46
CA MET A 179 -12.26 9.17 4.98
C MET A 179 -11.48 8.64 3.77
N GLN A 180 -11.29 7.32 3.63
CA GLN A 180 -10.73 6.72 2.41
C GLN A 180 -11.60 7.02 1.19
N VAL A 181 -12.92 6.84 1.29
CA VAL A 181 -13.86 7.17 0.21
C VAL A 181 -13.77 8.65 -0.15
N GLU A 182 -13.75 9.52 0.87
CA GLU A 182 -13.67 10.97 0.65
C GLU A 182 -12.33 11.41 0.02
N LEU A 183 -11.21 10.78 0.39
CA LEU A 183 -9.91 11.01 -0.24
C LEU A 183 -9.89 10.56 -1.71
N SER A 184 -10.48 9.40 -2.02
CA SER A 184 -10.65 8.92 -3.40
C SER A 184 -11.49 9.91 -4.22
N ASP A 185 -12.61 10.39 -3.67
CA ASP A 185 -13.47 11.37 -4.34
C ASP A 185 -12.77 12.71 -4.56
N LEU A 186 -12.02 13.18 -3.56
CA LEU A 186 -11.21 14.39 -3.66
C LEU A 186 -10.17 14.26 -4.77
N HIS A 187 -9.44 13.15 -4.81
CA HIS A 187 -8.45 12.89 -5.83
C HIS A 187 -9.07 12.89 -7.23
N ARG A 188 -10.18 12.15 -7.44
CA ARG A 188 -10.90 12.13 -8.71
C ARG A 188 -11.42 13.50 -9.16
N LYS A 189 -11.88 14.33 -8.23
CA LYS A 189 -12.39 15.68 -8.52
C LYS A 189 -11.27 16.68 -8.84
N THR A 190 -10.12 16.55 -8.19
CA THR A 190 -9.04 17.55 -8.28
C THR A 190 -7.97 17.19 -9.32
N GLY A 191 -7.79 15.89 -9.61
CA GLY A 191 -6.72 15.40 -10.49
C GLY A 191 -5.32 15.71 -9.96
N LEU A 192 -5.17 15.99 -8.66
CA LEU A 192 -3.88 16.31 -8.06
C LEU A 192 -3.01 15.05 -7.98
N THR A 193 -1.78 15.16 -8.48
CA THR A 193 -0.73 14.16 -8.22
C THR A 193 -0.55 14.01 -6.72
N THR A 194 -0.76 12.81 -6.20
CA THR A 194 -0.79 12.54 -4.76
C THR A 194 0.23 11.47 -4.40
N ILE A 195 1.07 11.74 -3.39
CA ILE A 195 1.96 10.77 -2.77
C ILE A 195 1.45 10.50 -1.36
N PHE A 196 0.98 9.28 -1.14
CA PHE A 196 0.39 8.84 0.11
C PHE A 196 1.34 7.88 0.84
N VAL A 197 1.60 8.10 2.12
CA VAL A 197 2.39 7.19 2.95
C VAL A 197 1.45 6.50 3.91
N THR A 198 1.56 5.17 3.97
CA THR A 198 0.85 4.37 4.97
C THR A 198 1.65 3.12 5.35
N HIS A 199 1.27 2.53 6.48
CA HIS A 199 1.64 1.17 6.87
C HIS A 199 0.47 0.19 6.71
N ASP A 200 -0.74 0.68 6.42
CA ASP A 200 -1.93 -0.13 6.22
C ASP A 200 -2.05 -0.58 4.75
N GLN A 201 -2.14 -1.88 4.55
CA GLN A 201 -2.20 -2.47 3.21
C GLN A 201 -3.56 -2.25 2.55
N GLY A 202 -4.65 -2.23 3.32
CA GLY A 202 -5.99 -2.00 2.81
C GLY A 202 -6.14 -0.60 2.24
N GLU A 203 -5.58 0.40 2.90
CA GLU A 203 -5.47 1.77 2.39
C GLU A 203 -4.73 1.82 1.04
N ALA A 204 -3.55 1.21 0.98
CA ALA A 204 -2.74 1.20 -0.23
C ALA A 204 -3.46 0.50 -1.39
N LEU A 205 -4.05 -0.68 -1.15
CA LEU A 205 -4.72 -1.47 -2.17
C LEU A 205 -6.02 -0.83 -2.69
N SER A 206 -6.69 0.00 -1.89
CA SER A 206 -8.01 0.56 -2.24
C SER A 206 -7.94 1.92 -2.92
N LEU A 207 -6.90 2.72 -2.65
CA LEU A 207 -6.81 4.11 -3.10
C LEU A 207 -5.85 4.34 -4.26
N SER A 208 -4.87 3.47 -4.44
CA SER A 208 -3.70 3.78 -5.26
C SER A 208 -3.81 3.28 -6.68
N ASP A 209 -3.33 4.08 -7.63
CA ASP A 209 -3.06 3.62 -8.99
C ASP A 209 -1.83 2.69 -8.99
N ARG A 210 -0.78 3.10 -8.26
CA ARG A 210 0.45 2.33 -8.06
C ARG A 210 0.93 2.42 -6.62
N ILE A 211 1.58 1.36 -6.19
CA ILE A 211 2.16 1.26 -4.85
C ILE A 211 3.65 0.97 -4.99
N VAL A 212 4.46 1.71 -4.25
CA VAL A 212 5.89 1.47 -4.04
C VAL A 212 6.04 0.72 -2.73
N VAL A 213 6.41 -0.56 -2.81
CA VAL A 213 6.74 -1.35 -1.63
C VAL A 213 8.20 -1.10 -1.27
N MET A 214 8.43 -0.58 -0.06
CA MET A 214 9.76 -0.27 0.46
C MET A 214 10.15 -1.21 1.60
N ASN A 215 11.42 -1.62 1.62
CA ASN A 215 12.03 -2.35 2.73
C ASN A 215 13.48 -1.90 2.91
N ARG A 216 13.89 -1.65 4.15
CA ARG A 216 15.28 -1.26 4.51
C ARG A 216 15.87 -0.15 3.62
N GLY A 217 15.08 0.87 3.27
CA GLY A 217 15.53 1.99 2.45
C GLY A 217 15.56 1.73 0.94
N GLU A 218 15.15 0.55 0.49
CA GLU A 218 15.14 0.13 -0.91
C GLU A 218 13.71 -0.10 -1.43
N VAL A 219 13.50 0.20 -2.71
CA VAL A 219 12.27 -0.16 -3.42
C VAL A 219 12.32 -1.64 -3.79
N GLN A 220 11.35 -2.41 -3.30
CA GLN A 220 11.23 -3.84 -3.55
C GLN A 220 10.41 -4.12 -4.81
N GLN A 221 9.36 -3.34 -5.04
CA GLN A 221 8.52 -3.43 -6.23
C GLN A 221 7.70 -2.15 -6.37
N VAL A 222 7.47 -1.73 -7.61
CA VAL A 222 6.48 -0.69 -7.95
C VAL A 222 5.53 -1.29 -8.95
N ALA A 223 4.27 -1.42 -8.58
CA ALA A 223 3.24 -2.00 -9.46
C ALA A 223 1.85 -1.55 -9.03
N THR A 224 0.84 -1.88 -9.84
CA THR A 224 -0.56 -1.70 -9.45
C THR A 224 -0.93 -2.59 -8.25
N PRO A 225 -1.99 -2.27 -7.49
CA PRO A 225 -2.47 -3.13 -6.40
C PRO A 225 -2.67 -4.59 -6.79
N ILE A 226 -3.26 -4.82 -7.97
CA ILE A 226 -3.56 -6.17 -8.48
C ILE A 226 -2.27 -6.94 -8.80
N GLU A 227 -1.30 -6.28 -9.45
CA GLU A 227 -0.01 -6.88 -9.78
C GLU A 227 0.83 -7.19 -8.53
N LEU A 228 0.80 -6.33 -7.51
CA LEU A 228 1.46 -6.63 -6.23
C LEU A 228 0.87 -7.86 -5.56
N TYR A 229 -0.45 -7.99 -5.61
CA TYR A 229 -1.15 -9.11 -5.01
C TYR A 229 -0.88 -10.43 -5.72
N ARG A 230 -0.97 -10.42 -7.06
CA ARG A 230 -0.92 -11.61 -7.93
C ARG A 230 0.47 -11.99 -8.41
N THR A 231 1.34 -11.01 -8.60
CA THR A 231 2.68 -11.18 -9.19
C THR A 231 3.73 -10.41 -8.38
N PRO A 232 3.92 -10.75 -7.09
CA PRO A 232 4.96 -10.14 -6.28
C PRO A 232 6.34 -10.52 -6.85
N ALA A 233 7.27 -9.56 -6.82
CA ALA A 233 8.59 -9.69 -7.43
C ALA A 233 9.55 -10.54 -6.59
N ASN A 234 9.32 -10.63 -5.28
CA ASN A 234 10.18 -11.38 -4.37
C ASN A 234 9.38 -11.87 -3.14
N GLY A 235 10.02 -12.72 -2.33
CA GLY A 235 9.38 -13.35 -1.18
C GLY A 235 8.95 -12.35 -0.10
N PHE A 236 9.67 -11.23 0.05
CA PHE A 236 9.27 -10.17 0.95
C PHE A 236 7.94 -9.55 0.51
N VAL A 237 7.80 -9.14 -0.76
CA VAL A 237 6.54 -8.56 -1.26
C VAL A 237 5.40 -9.56 -1.16
N ALA A 238 5.65 -10.84 -1.49
CA ALA A 238 4.65 -11.91 -1.41
C ALA A 238 4.10 -12.08 0.02
N SER A 239 4.99 -12.07 1.02
CA SER A 239 4.63 -12.20 2.43
C SER A 239 4.14 -10.90 3.07
N PHE A 240 4.45 -9.75 2.48
CA PHE A 240 4.10 -8.45 3.03
C PHE A 240 2.76 -7.92 2.53
N ILE A 241 2.36 -8.23 1.30
CA ILE A 241 1.06 -7.81 0.73
C ILE A 241 0.04 -8.93 0.90
N GLY A 242 -0.95 -8.74 1.75
CA GLY A 242 -2.00 -9.71 2.07
C GLY A 242 -1.52 -10.89 2.93
N GLU A 243 -2.47 -11.70 3.39
CA GLU A 243 -2.17 -12.99 4.04
C GLU A 243 -1.66 -14.00 3.00
N ILE A 244 -0.74 -14.87 3.39
CA ILE A 244 -0.19 -15.89 2.49
C ILE A 244 0.33 -17.11 3.23
N ASN A 245 0.11 -18.28 2.65
CA ASN A 245 0.77 -19.52 3.03
C ASN A 245 2.08 -19.64 2.27
N ALA A 246 3.21 -19.62 2.97
CA ALA A 246 4.52 -19.85 2.37
C ALA A 246 4.90 -21.32 2.56
N LEU A 247 4.67 -22.14 1.54
CA LEU A 247 5.00 -23.57 1.57
C LEU A 247 6.52 -23.79 1.75
N PRO A 248 6.95 -24.97 2.23
CA PRO A 248 8.36 -25.33 2.26
C PRO A 248 9.02 -25.21 0.88
N VAL A 249 10.35 -25.10 0.88
CA VAL A 249 11.12 -25.15 -0.37
C VAL A 249 10.88 -26.49 -1.05
N ALA A 250 10.45 -26.42 -2.29
CA ALA A 250 10.16 -27.57 -3.13
C ALA A 250 11.18 -27.67 -4.27
N ARG A 251 11.38 -28.88 -4.77
CA ARG A 251 12.04 -29.10 -6.06
C ARG A 251 10.99 -28.97 -7.17
N TYR A 252 11.26 -28.11 -8.14
CA TYR A 252 10.41 -27.94 -9.33
C TYR A 252 10.71 -29.03 -10.35
N GLU A 253 9.76 -29.94 -10.58
CA GLU A 253 9.89 -31.04 -11.53
C GLU A 253 8.97 -30.78 -12.72
N ILE A 254 9.50 -30.84 -13.94
CA ILE A 254 8.74 -30.64 -15.18
C ILE A 254 8.39 -32.02 -15.75
N ASP A 255 7.12 -32.24 -16.04
CA ASP A 255 6.59 -33.48 -16.64
C ASP A 255 5.72 -33.12 -17.85
N GLY A 256 6.36 -32.98 -19.02
CA GLY A 256 5.68 -32.58 -20.25
C GLY A 256 5.09 -31.16 -20.15
N THR A 257 3.76 -31.06 -20.24
CA THR A 257 3.00 -29.79 -20.12
C THR A 257 2.66 -29.43 -18.68
N ASP A 258 2.87 -30.34 -17.74
CA ASP A 258 2.62 -30.14 -16.32
C ASP A 258 3.93 -30.01 -15.54
N ALA A 259 3.81 -29.57 -14.29
CA ALA A 259 4.91 -29.55 -13.35
C ALA A 259 4.46 -30.11 -12.00
N ALA A 260 5.43 -30.41 -11.14
CA ALA A 260 5.19 -30.79 -9.76
C ALA A 260 6.15 -30.05 -8.83
N LEU A 261 5.65 -29.73 -7.64
CA LEU A 261 6.42 -29.27 -6.50
C LEU A 261 6.65 -30.46 -5.60
N ALA A 262 7.86 -31.03 -5.63
CA ALA A 262 8.25 -32.09 -4.72
C ALA A 262 8.70 -31.47 -3.39
N LEU A 263 7.84 -31.60 -2.37
CA LEU A 263 8.06 -31.09 -1.02
C LEU A 263 8.77 -32.15 -0.17
N PRO A 264 9.88 -31.80 0.52
CA PRO A 264 10.53 -32.71 1.46
C PRO A 264 9.56 -33.16 2.55
N GLY A 265 9.23 -34.45 2.60
CA GLY A 265 8.36 -35.03 3.64
C GLY A 265 6.86 -34.84 3.44
N ALA A 266 6.39 -34.12 2.41
CA ALA A 266 4.96 -33.88 2.14
C ALA A 266 4.48 -34.35 0.76
N GLY A 267 5.33 -35.06 0.01
CA GLY A 267 4.98 -35.63 -1.29
C GLY A 267 5.06 -34.62 -2.44
N ARG A 268 4.25 -34.85 -3.48
CA ARG A 268 4.24 -34.05 -4.72
C ARG A 268 2.93 -33.30 -4.84
N LEU A 269 3.02 -31.99 -5.10
CA LEU A 269 1.86 -31.16 -5.47
C LEU A 269 1.94 -30.84 -6.96
N VAL A 270 0.90 -31.18 -7.71
CA VAL A 270 0.79 -30.90 -9.15
C VAL A 270 0.56 -29.41 -9.37
N ALA A 271 1.30 -28.84 -10.31
CA ALA A 271 1.25 -27.44 -10.70
C ALA A 271 1.19 -27.34 -12.23
N PRO A 272 0.54 -26.31 -12.80
CA PRO A 272 0.73 -26.05 -14.22
C PRO A 272 2.20 -25.71 -14.50
N ALA A 273 2.75 -26.17 -15.62
CA ALA A 273 4.07 -25.73 -16.06
C ALA A 273 4.05 -24.22 -16.30
N ARG A 274 5.11 -23.53 -15.85
CA ARG A 274 5.25 -22.07 -16.00
C ARG A 274 6.52 -21.73 -16.78
N PRO A 275 6.53 -22.01 -18.10
CA PRO A 275 7.70 -21.75 -18.93
C PRO A 275 8.06 -20.25 -18.97
N ASP A 276 7.06 -19.37 -18.79
CA ASP A 276 7.22 -17.91 -18.66
C ASP A 276 8.09 -17.49 -17.47
N ARG A 277 8.18 -18.33 -16.43
CA ARG A 277 8.99 -18.06 -15.22
C ARG A 277 10.42 -18.58 -15.33
N GLY A 278 10.73 -19.41 -16.33
CA GLY A 278 12.09 -19.84 -16.63
C GLY A 278 12.75 -20.76 -15.58
N PHE A 279 11.98 -21.41 -14.70
CA PHE A 279 12.55 -22.36 -13.75
C PHE A 279 13.03 -23.64 -14.46
N ALA A 280 14.29 -24.01 -14.23
CA ALA A 280 14.84 -25.27 -14.74
C ALA A 280 14.27 -26.47 -13.96
N HIS A 281 14.19 -27.63 -14.61
CA HIS A 281 13.90 -28.89 -13.93
C HIS A 281 14.92 -29.12 -12.80
N GLY A 282 14.43 -29.40 -11.59
CA GLY A 282 15.24 -29.58 -10.39
C GLY A 282 15.53 -28.30 -9.61
N ALA A 283 15.09 -27.13 -10.08
CA ALA A 283 15.29 -25.87 -9.37
C ALA A 283 14.62 -25.88 -8.00
N GLN A 284 15.25 -25.25 -7.01
CA GLN A 284 14.63 -25.02 -5.71
C GLN A 284 13.75 -23.77 -5.77
N VAL A 285 12.47 -23.95 -5.47
CA VAL A 285 11.46 -22.90 -5.51
C VAL A 285 10.70 -22.87 -4.20
N ARG A 286 10.13 -21.71 -3.89
CA ARG A 286 9.15 -21.57 -2.82
C ARG A 286 7.82 -21.16 -3.42
N ALA A 287 6.78 -21.88 -3.03
CA ALA A 287 5.42 -21.60 -3.45
C ALA A 287 4.69 -20.82 -2.36
N PHE A 288 4.02 -19.75 -2.78
CA PHE A 288 3.23 -18.92 -1.90
C PHE A 288 1.77 -18.94 -2.36
N LEU A 289 0.86 -19.34 -1.48
CA LEU A 289 -0.55 -19.55 -1.81
C LEU A 289 -1.45 -18.72 -0.90
N ARG A 290 -2.33 -17.91 -1.47
CA ARG A 290 -3.25 -17.08 -0.67
C ARG A 290 -4.29 -17.96 0.05
N PRO A 291 -4.74 -17.58 1.26
CA PRO A 291 -5.71 -18.37 2.01
C PRO A 291 -7.05 -18.59 1.28
N GLU A 292 -7.47 -17.67 0.40
CA GLU A 292 -8.67 -17.87 -0.43
C GLU A 292 -8.49 -18.88 -1.58
N HIS A 293 -7.25 -19.30 -1.86
CA HIS A 293 -6.93 -20.39 -2.80
C HIS A 293 -6.69 -21.73 -2.07
N VAL A 294 -7.01 -21.77 -0.78
CA VAL A 294 -7.04 -22.97 0.05
C VAL A 294 -8.46 -23.15 0.54
N ARG A 295 -9.04 -24.32 0.36
CA ARG A 295 -10.39 -24.62 0.85
C ARG A 295 -10.47 -26.00 1.48
N PRO A 296 -11.43 -26.25 2.39
CA PRO A 296 -11.78 -27.60 2.78
C PRO A 296 -12.18 -28.44 1.56
N ALA A 297 -11.74 -29.68 1.52
CA ALA A 297 -12.23 -30.67 0.56
C ALA A 297 -13.69 -31.00 0.86
N LEU A 298 -14.50 -31.20 -0.18
CA LEU A 298 -15.84 -31.73 0.00
C LEU A 298 -15.78 -33.23 0.31
N PRO A 299 -16.80 -33.79 1.02
CA PRO A 299 -16.92 -35.24 1.18
C PRO A 299 -16.86 -35.94 -0.19
N ASP A 300 -16.06 -37.00 -0.28
CA ASP A 300 -15.84 -37.83 -1.49
C ASP A 300 -15.26 -37.09 -2.71
N GLU A 301 -14.73 -35.88 -2.52
CA GLU A 301 -14.09 -35.12 -3.58
C GLU A 301 -12.74 -35.74 -3.97
N THR A 302 -12.61 -36.14 -5.24
CA THR A 302 -11.36 -36.63 -5.81
C THR A 302 -10.72 -35.53 -6.66
N VAL A 303 -9.86 -34.74 -6.03
CA VAL A 303 -9.10 -33.65 -6.69
C VAL A 303 -7.61 -33.78 -6.37
N ALA A 304 -6.76 -33.17 -7.20
CA ALA A 304 -5.32 -33.09 -6.94
C ALA A 304 -5.03 -32.18 -5.75
N ASN A 305 -3.80 -32.27 -5.21
CA ASN A 305 -3.26 -31.36 -4.19
C ASN A 305 -4.06 -31.31 -2.88
N VAL A 306 -4.58 -32.47 -2.46
CA VAL A 306 -5.24 -32.62 -1.17
C VAL A 306 -4.21 -32.91 -0.10
N VAL A 307 -4.19 -32.10 0.95
CA VAL A 307 -3.36 -32.29 2.14
C VAL A 307 -4.24 -32.50 3.36
N ARG A 308 -3.80 -33.34 4.29
CA ARG A 308 -4.54 -33.64 5.52
C ARG A 308 -3.81 -33.05 6.71
N GLY A 309 -4.57 -32.47 7.62
CA GLY A 309 -4.03 -31.87 8.83
C GLY A 309 -5.04 -31.79 9.95
N VAL A 310 -4.66 -31.11 11.02
CA VAL A 310 -5.48 -30.94 12.22
C VAL A 310 -5.75 -29.46 12.43
N VAL A 311 -7.02 -29.11 12.67
CA VAL A 311 -7.41 -27.73 12.96
C VAL A 311 -6.77 -27.29 14.28
N THR A 312 -6.02 -26.20 14.25
CA THR A 312 -5.39 -25.64 15.45
C THR A 312 -6.13 -24.42 15.98
N THR A 313 -6.73 -23.61 15.10
CA THR A 313 -7.39 -22.35 15.50
C THR A 313 -8.42 -21.90 14.47
N HIS A 314 -9.51 -21.29 14.95
CA HIS A 314 -10.40 -20.47 14.14
C HIS A 314 -10.36 -19.01 14.60
N ILE A 315 -10.36 -18.10 13.64
CA ILE A 315 -10.45 -16.66 13.86
C ILE A 315 -11.62 -16.13 13.04
N TYR A 316 -12.75 -15.87 13.70
CA TYR A 316 -13.92 -15.29 13.05
C TYR A 316 -13.78 -13.78 12.94
N GLN A 317 -13.84 -13.26 11.71
CA GLN A 317 -13.70 -11.83 11.39
C GLN A 317 -15.01 -11.21 10.86
N GLY A 318 -16.16 -11.81 11.20
CA GLY A 318 -17.49 -11.31 10.84
C GLY A 318 -17.98 -11.83 9.49
N SER A 319 -17.34 -11.49 8.37
CA SER A 319 -17.76 -11.98 7.05
C SER A 319 -17.16 -13.33 6.68
N HIS A 320 -16.08 -13.72 7.35
CA HIS A 320 -15.32 -14.93 7.06
C HIS A 320 -14.62 -15.43 8.32
N THR A 321 -14.17 -16.67 8.26
CA THR A 321 -13.35 -17.34 9.27
C THR A 321 -12.01 -17.71 8.66
N ILE A 322 -10.92 -17.29 9.31
CA ILE A 322 -9.59 -17.80 9.02
C ILE A 322 -9.40 -19.06 9.87
N THR A 323 -9.14 -20.18 9.23
CA THR A 323 -8.88 -21.47 9.89
C THR A 323 -7.44 -21.86 9.68
N ARG A 324 -6.75 -22.15 10.79
CA ARG A 324 -5.37 -22.61 10.81
C ARG A 324 -5.33 -24.12 10.97
N VAL A 325 -4.55 -24.77 10.13
CA VAL A 325 -4.45 -26.23 10.05
C VAL A 325 -2.97 -26.62 10.06
N GLU A 326 -2.59 -27.46 11.03
CA GLU A 326 -1.24 -28.04 11.06
C GLU A 326 -1.20 -29.25 10.11
N VAL A 327 -0.33 -29.20 9.10
CA VAL A 327 -0.18 -30.25 8.08
C VAL A 327 1.21 -30.85 8.18
N GLU A 328 1.29 -32.16 8.37
CA GLU A 328 2.57 -32.87 8.49
C GLU A 328 3.42 -32.68 7.22
N GLY A 329 4.70 -32.33 7.39
CA GLY A 329 5.65 -32.07 6.30
C GLY A 329 5.49 -30.72 5.60
N ILE A 330 4.41 -29.96 5.83
CA ILE A 330 4.19 -28.61 5.27
C ILE A 330 4.27 -27.54 6.36
N GLY A 331 3.70 -27.82 7.54
CA GLY A 331 3.52 -26.89 8.64
C GLY A 331 2.13 -26.26 8.64
N LEU A 332 2.05 -25.05 9.19
CA LEU A 332 0.79 -24.32 9.34
C LEU A 332 0.26 -23.78 8.00
N ILE A 333 -0.97 -24.15 7.66
CA ILE A 333 -1.71 -23.63 6.52
C ILE A 333 -2.95 -22.88 7.00
N GLU A 334 -3.16 -21.68 6.48
CA GLU A 334 -4.34 -20.85 6.67
C GLU A 334 -5.29 -20.99 5.47
N THR A 335 -6.57 -21.19 5.74
CA THR A 335 -7.66 -21.13 4.75
C THR A 335 -8.65 -20.05 5.17
N ARG A 336 -9.19 -19.32 4.20
CA ARG A 336 -10.22 -18.31 4.41
C ARG A 336 -11.55 -18.79 3.83
N VAL A 337 -12.53 -19.01 4.70
CA VAL A 337 -13.87 -19.47 4.29
C VAL A 337 -14.90 -18.44 4.73
N THR A 338 -15.85 -18.11 3.85
CA THR A 338 -16.98 -17.21 4.15
C THR A 338 -17.83 -17.79 5.29
N GLY A 339 -18.35 -16.91 6.14
CA GLY A 339 -19.22 -17.31 7.25
C GLY A 339 -18.47 -17.96 8.42
N ALA A 340 -19.23 -18.71 9.24
CA ALA A 340 -18.76 -19.34 10.47
C ALA A 340 -19.05 -20.85 10.52
N GLU A 341 -19.64 -21.42 9.46
CA GLU A 341 -20.07 -22.82 9.43
C GLU A 341 -18.90 -23.78 9.64
N ILE A 342 -17.70 -23.41 9.16
CA ILE A 342 -16.49 -24.21 9.31
C ILE A 342 -16.12 -24.49 10.78
N VAL A 343 -16.46 -23.57 11.69
CA VAL A 343 -16.16 -23.70 13.13
C VAL A 343 -16.93 -24.87 13.75
N GLY A 344 -18.18 -25.08 13.33
CA GLY A 344 -19.00 -26.20 13.78
C GLY A 344 -18.67 -27.51 13.05
N ALA A 345 -18.35 -27.42 11.76
CA ALA A 345 -18.03 -28.59 10.94
C ALA A 345 -16.67 -29.23 11.31
N TYR A 346 -15.69 -28.41 11.67
CA TYR A 346 -14.32 -28.85 11.99
C TYR A 346 -13.81 -28.18 13.25
N PRO A 347 -14.20 -28.62 14.46
CA PRO A 347 -13.74 -27.99 15.71
C PRO A 347 -12.22 -28.10 15.87
N ILE A 348 -11.65 -27.28 16.76
CA ILE A 348 -10.21 -27.35 17.10
C ILE A 348 -9.84 -28.77 17.53
N GLY A 349 -8.78 -29.32 16.96
CA GLY A 349 -8.34 -30.71 17.13
C GLY A 349 -8.95 -31.70 16.13
N ALA A 350 -9.94 -31.29 15.32
CA ALA A 350 -10.53 -32.16 14.31
C ALA A 350 -9.59 -32.32 13.10
N PRO A 351 -9.58 -33.52 12.49
CA PRO A 351 -8.92 -33.72 11.20
C PRO A 351 -9.70 -33.00 10.10
N ILE A 352 -8.97 -32.39 9.16
CA ILE A 352 -9.52 -31.74 7.98
C ILE A 352 -8.63 -32.02 6.77
N ALA A 353 -9.26 -32.16 5.61
CA ALA A 353 -8.56 -32.21 4.33
C ALA A 353 -8.70 -30.85 3.63
N LEU A 354 -7.59 -30.31 3.14
CA LEU A 354 -7.53 -29.05 2.41
C LEU A 354 -7.13 -29.30 0.96
N VAL A 355 -7.82 -28.65 0.03
CA VAL A 355 -7.45 -28.57 -1.39
C VAL A 355 -6.61 -27.31 -1.58
N LEU A 356 -5.41 -27.48 -2.12
CA LEU A 356 -4.51 -26.38 -2.46
C LEU A 356 -4.59 -26.10 -3.96
N ASP A 357 -5.10 -24.92 -4.36
CA ASP A 357 -5.08 -24.51 -5.77
C ASP A 357 -3.69 -24.00 -6.16
N ILE A 358 -2.77 -24.93 -6.40
CA ILE A 358 -1.39 -24.65 -6.79
C ILE A 358 -1.31 -23.93 -8.14
N GLY A 359 -2.36 -24.00 -8.97
CA GLY A 359 -2.48 -23.20 -10.18
C GLY A 359 -2.41 -21.70 -9.91
N GLN A 360 -2.89 -21.25 -8.74
CA GLN A 360 -2.87 -19.86 -8.30
C GLN A 360 -1.66 -19.51 -7.41
N ALA A 361 -0.79 -20.47 -7.07
CA ALA A 361 0.37 -20.20 -6.23
C ALA A 361 1.35 -19.25 -6.92
N VAL A 362 1.98 -18.34 -6.21
CA VAL A 362 3.14 -17.59 -6.72
C VAL A 362 4.39 -18.44 -6.49
N LEU A 363 5.13 -18.72 -7.56
CA LEU A 363 6.42 -19.42 -7.48
C LEU A 363 7.56 -18.41 -7.57
N LEU A 364 8.47 -18.48 -6.61
CA LEU A 364 9.70 -17.68 -6.56
C LEU A 364 10.89 -18.61 -6.34
N ALA A 365 12.07 -18.20 -6.81
CA ALA A 365 13.31 -18.90 -6.49
C ALA A 365 13.49 -18.96 -4.97
N ALA A 366 13.95 -20.09 -4.45
CA ALA A 366 14.33 -20.17 -3.05
C ALA A 366 15.56 -19.25 -2.81
N PRO A 367 15.60 -18.53 -1.67
CA PRO A 367 16.72 -17.64 -1.32
C PRO A 367 18.03 -18.39 -1.07
#